data_AF-R6P554-F1
#
_entry.id   AF-R6P554-F1
#
_cell.length_a   1.000
_cell.length_b   1.000
_cell.length_c   1.000
_cell.angle_alpha   90.00
_cell.angle_beta   90.00
_cell.angle_gamma   90.00
#
_symmetry.space_group_name_H-M   'P 1'
#
loop_
_entity.id
_entity.type
_entity.pdbx_description
1 polymer ?
#
loop_
_entity_poly.entity_id
_entity_poly.type
_entity_poly.pdbx_seq_one_letter_code
_entity_poly.pdbx_strand_id
1 'polypeptide(L)'
;MAVKKNVDGENKPQVIKKKPRGGNSPVIGMNGYDLEPGDNTKYLRNSMHLMNLPDIDLHDVEQVEQRLNDYFDFMASSDMKPTVSGMALALNGMSRRTLIAIVNDYATGGSGYKTALPQEVALVIKKAYRIMEVLWENYSQNGKINPVMGIFLGKNNYGYQDKTEYVVTPNVQQDNDYDPDSIRERYLIDSNDSDSEND
;
A
#
# COMPACT_ATOMS: atom_id res chain seq x y z
N MET A 1 -1.47 33.89 -31.74
CA MET A 1 -0.12 34.25 -31.28
C MET A 1 -0.18 35.66 -30.70
N ALA A 2 0.13 35.83 -29.42
CA ALA A 2 0.32 37.15 -28.84
C ALA A 2 1.56 37.07 -27.93
N VAL A 3 2.68 37.55 -28.45
CA VAL A 3 3.95 37.66 -27.73
C VAL A 3 4.01 39.07 -27.16
N LYS A 4 3.95 39.22 -25.83
CA LYS A 4 4.38 40.46 -25.17
C LYS A 4 5.90 40.38 -25.00
N LYS A 5 6.62 41.29 -25.66
CA LYS A 5 8.04 41.56 -25.44
C LYS A 5 8.21 42.13 -24.03
N ASN A 6 9.10 41.54 -23.23
CA ASN A 6 9.62 42.17 -22.03
C ASN A 6 10.73 43.14 -22.45
N VAL A 7 10.57 44.38 -22.04
CA VAL A 7 11.66 45.34 -21.91
C VAL A 7 12.25 45.10 -20.51
N ASP A 8 13.57 45.22 -20.38
CA ASP A 8 14.34 45.10 -19.13
C ASP A 8 14.84 43.68 -18.75
N GLY A 9 15.89 43.23 -19.45
CA GLY A 9 17.25 43.09 -18.90
C GLY A 9 17.55 42.18 -17.68
N GLU A 10 16.59 41.56 -17.01
CA GLU A 10 16.88 40.63 -15.90
C GLU A 10 16.09 39.32 -16.06
N ASN A 11 16.78 38.26 -16.52
CA ASN A 11 16.26 36.89 -16.53
C ASN A 11 16.21 36.33 -15.09
N LYS A 12 15.27 36.81 -14.28
CA LYS A 12 14.85 36.12 -13.06
C LYS A 12 13.79 35.09 -13.44
N PRO A 13 13.92 33.80 -13.06
CA PRO A 13 12.88 32.82 -13.31
C PRO A 13 11.61 33.25 -12.57
N GLN A 14 10.62 33.76 -13.29
CA GLN A 14 9.30 34.01 -12.70
C GLN A 14 8.67 32.66 -12.36
N VAL A 15 8.62 32.34 -11.07
CA VAL A 15 7.79 31.27 -10.55
C VAL A 15 6.33 31.69 -10.76
N ILE A 16 5.75 31.28 -11.88
CA ILE A 16 4.31 31.40 -12.11
C ILE A 16 3.65 30.49 -11.06
N LYS A 17 3.22 31.06 -9.93
CA LYS A 17 2.38 30.37 -8.95
C LYS A 17 1.08 29.99 -9.66
N LYS A 18 0.98 28.73 -10.12
CA LYS A 18 -0.27 28.18 -10.63
C LYS A 18 -1.31 28.36 -9.53
N LYS A 19 -2.48 28.93 -9.86
CA LYS A 19 -3.63 29.00 -8.96
C LYS A 19 -3.86 27.61 -8.35
N PRO A 20 -4.11 27.49 -7.04
CA PRO A 20 -4.38 26.20 -6.44
C PRO A 20 -5.60 25.60 -7.14
N ARG A 21 -5.42 24.46 -7.82
CA ARG A 21 -6.52 23.65 -8.37
C ARG A 21 -7.18 22.93 -7.19
N GLY A 22 -7.84 23.69 -6.30
CA GLY A 22 -8.15 23.25 -4.94
C GLY A 22 -9.65 23.19 -4.61
N GLY A 23 -10.52 22.88 -5.57
CA GLY A 23 -11.96 22.76 -5.31
C GLY A 23 -12.49 21.33 -5.25
N ASN A 24 -12.05 20.46 -6.17
CA ASN A 24 -12.65 19.14 -6.42
C ASN A 24 -11.63 18.00 -6.32
N SER A 25 -10.65 18.08 -5.41
CA SER A 25 -9.85 16.89 -5.13
C SER A 25 -10.76 15.86 -4.44
N PRO A 26 -10.90 14.62 -4.95
CA PRO A 26 -11.69 13.55 -4.31
C PRO A 26 -11.17 13.13 -2.92
N VAL A 27 -10.08 13.76 -2.47
CA VAL A 27 -9.32 13.39 -1.26
C VAL A 27 -9.19 14.58 -0.30
N ILE A 28 -9.83 15.72 -0.58
CA ILE A 28 -9.78 16.92 0.29
C ILE A 28 -11.18 17.23 0.84
N GLY A 29 -11.31 17.33 2.17
CA GLY A 29 -12.57 17.64 2.87
C GLY A 29 -13.55 16.46 2.90
N MET A 30 -14.85 16.74 3.10
CA MET A 30 -15.91 15.73 3.03
C MET A 30 -16.10 15.12 1.62
N ASN A 31 -15.42 15.64 0.59
CA ASN A 31 -15.46 15.09 -0.77
C ASN A 31 -14.94 13.63 -0.87
N GLY A 32 -14.25 13.14 0.16
CA GLY A 32 -13.77 11.75 0.25
C GLY A 32 -14.63 10.83 1.12
N TYR A 33 -15.67 11.36 1.77
CA TYR A 33 -16.55 10.61 2.68
C TYR A 33 -17.98 10.66 2.15
N ASP A 34 -18.40 9.59 1.48
CA ASP A 34 -19.79 9.38 1.07
C ASP A 34 -20.45 8.54 2.16
N LEU A 35 -20.91 9.21 3.23
CA LEU A 35 -21.51 8.58 4.41
C LEU A 35 -23.02 8.81 4.40
N GLU A 36 -23.77 7.71 4.45
CA GLU A 36 -25.22 7.75 4.59
C GLU A 36 -25.64 7.50 6.05
N PRO A 37 -26.73 8.14 6.52
CA PRO A 37 -27.32 7.81 7.81
C PRO A 37 -27.62 6.32 7.91
N GLY A 38 -27.01 5.64 8.89
CA GLY A 38 -27.18 4.19 9.10
C GLY A 38 -25.95 3.35 8.76
N ASP A 39 -24.96 3.89 8.06
CA ASP A 39 -23.70 3.18 7.72
C ASP A 39 -23.02 2.58 8.95
N ASN A 40 -22.84 3.38 10.01
CA ASN A 40 -22.23 2.91 11.25
C ASN A 40 -23.00 1.75 11.88
N THR A 41 -24.34 1.81 11.88
CA THR A 41 -25.19 0.74 12.40
C THR A 41 -25.07 -0.52 11.53
N LYS A 42 -25.07 -0.37 10.21
CA LYS A 42 -24.89 -1.46 9.24
C LYS A 42 -23.55 -2.16 9.46
N TYR A 43 -22.45 -1.40 9.48
CA TYR A 43 -21.10 -1.95 9.66
C TYR A 43 -20.93 -2.62 11.02
N LEU A 44 -21.43 -2.01 12.10
CA LEU A 44 -21.37 -2.58 13.45
C LEU A 44 -22.16 -3.90 13.53
N ARG A 45 -23.38 -3.95 13.00
CA ARG A 45 -24.21 -5.17 13.00
C ARG A 45 -23.54 -6.30 12.23
N ASN A 46 -22.92 -5.99 11.09
CA ASN A 46 -22.16 -6.99 10.35
C ASN A 46 -20.97 -7.52 11.17
N SER A 47 -20.19 -6.65 11.79
CA SER A 47 -19.08 -7.09 12.66
C SER A 47 -19.57 -7.93 13.85
N MET A 48 -20.69 -7.56 14.47
CA MET A 48 -21.29 -8.34 15.54
C MET A 48 -21.81 -9.70 15.06
N HIS A 49 -22.38 -9.79 13.87
CA HIS A 49 -22.81 -11.05 13.30
C HIS A 49 -21.62 -12.01 13.15
N LEU A 50 -20.53 -11.54 12.52
CA LEU A 50 -19.32 -12.34 12.34
C LEU A 50 -18.67 -12.76 13.67
N MET A 51 -18.68 -11.88 14.67
CA MET A 51 -18.16 -12.17 16.01
C MET A 51 -18.96 -13.26 16.74
N ASN A 52 -20.26 -13.36 16.47
CA ASN A 52 -21.17 -14.29 17.15
C ASN A 52 -21.36 -15.61 16.39
N LEU A 53 -20.66 -15.81 15.26
CA LEU A 53 -20.68 -17.09 14.57
C LEU A 53 -20.10 -18.17 15.50
N PRO A 54 -20.69 -19.38 15.54
CA PRO A 54 -20.13 -20.47 16.34
C PRO A 54 -18.74 -20.86 15.80
N ASP A 55 -17.89 -21.41 16.64
CA ASP A 55 -16.64 -21.99 16.15
C ASP A 55 -16.92 -23.24 15.33
N ILE A 56 -16.18 -23.42 14.23
CA ILE A 56 -16.15 -24.64 13.42
C ILE A 56 -14.88 -25.44 13.66
N ASP A 57 -14.89 -26.72 13.27
CA ASP A 57 -13.64 -27.48 13.17
C ASP A 57 -12.85 -27.04 11.92
N LEU A 58 -11.68 -26.43 12.14
CA LEU A 58 -10.79 -26.01 11.05
C LEU A 58 -10.01 -27.18 10.42
N HIS A 59 -10.15 -28.40 10.92
CA HIS A 59 -9.62 -29.60 10.28
C HIS A 59 -10.64 -30.32 9.39
N ASP A 60 -11.89 -29.84 9.35
CA ASP A 60 -12.95 -30.36 8.50
C ASP A 60 -13.17 -29.44 7.29
N VAL A 61 -12.89 -29.95 6.09
CA VAL A 61 -13.01 -29.18 4.84
C VAL A 61 -14.44 -28.77 4.54
N GLU A 62 -15.44 -29.61 4.84
CA GLU A 62 -16.84 -29.32 4.53
C GLU A 62 -17.36 -28.18 5.43
N GLN A 63 -17.01 -28.21 6.72
CA GLN A 63 -17.37 -27.14 7.66
C GLN A 63 -16.72 -25.81 7.29
N VAL A 64 -15.44 -25.82 6.89
CA VAL A 64 -14.73 -24.61 6.46
C VAL A 64 -15.31 -24.06 5.15
N GLU A 65 -15.59 -24.92 4.18
CA GLU A 65 -16.23 -24.52 2.92
C GLU A 65 -17.61 -23.89 3.17
N GLN A 66 -18.45 -24.54 4.00
CA GLN A 66 -19.76 -24.00 4.34
C GLN A 66 -19.64 -22.64 5.04
N ARG A 67 -18.74 -22.48 6.02
CA ARG A 67 -18.49 -21.19 6.69
C ARG A 67 -18.08 -20.09 5.72
N LEU A 68 -17.27 -20.41 4.72
CA LEU A 68 -16.83 -19.43 3.73
C LEU A 68 -17.96 -19.02 2.79
N ASN A 69 -18.82 -19.96 2.38
CA ASN A 69 -20.03 -19.65 1.62
C ASN A 69 -20.99 -18.77 2.44
N ASP A 70 -21.27 -19.15 3.70
CA ASP A 70 -22.10 -18.37 4.62
C ASP A 70 -21.56 -16.95 4.80
N TYR A 71 -20.23 -16.80 4.89
CA TYR A 71 -19.58 -15.49 4.97
C TYR A 71 -19.87 -14.65 3.71
N PHE A 72 -19.63 -15.18 2.51
CA PHE A 72 -19.87 -14.43 1.29
C PHE A 72 -21.35 -14.13 1.06
N ASP A 73 -22.24 -15.06 1.37
CA ASP A 73 -23.69 -14.87 1.28
C ASP A 73 -24.18 -13.81 2.27
N PHE A 74 -23.62 -13.77 3.49
CA PHE A 74 -23.89 -12.72 4.45
C PHE A 74 -23.40 -11.34 3.97
N MET A 75 -22.20 -11.27 3.40
CA MET A 75 -21.69 -10.02 2.83
C MET A 75 -22.52 -9.55 1.63
N ALA A 76 -22.98 -10.47 0.78
CA ALA A 76 -23.85 -10.17 -0.35
C ALA A 76 -25.24 -9.70 0.10
N SER A 77 -25.88 -10.41 1.02
CA SER A 77 -27.22 -10.08 1.55
C SER A 77 -27.25 -8.77 2.32
N SER A 78 -26.13 -8.39 2.94
CA SER A 78 -25.96 -7.10 3.60
C SER A 78 -25.48 -5.99 2.67
N ASP A 79 -25.33 -6.25 1.37
CA ASP A 79 -24.79 -5.32 0.37
C ASP A 79 -23.48 -4.66 0.85
N MET A 80 -22.50 -5.51 1.18
CA MET A 80 -21.22 -5.12 1.72
C MET A 80 -20.07 -5.81 0.99
N LYS A 81 -18.98 -5.08 0.81
CA LYS A 81 -17.75 -5.65 0.26
C LYS A 81 -17.13 -6.60 1.28
N PRO A 82 -16.84 -7.87 0.94
CA PRO A 82 -16.09 -8.75 1.82
C PRO A 82 -14.69 -8.17 2.06
N THR A 83 -14.14 -8.45 3.24
CA THR A 83 -12.83 -7.94 3.66
C THR A 83 -12.00 -9.07 4.24
N VAL A 84 -10.68 -9.00 4.05
CA VAL A 84 -9.77 -10.03 4.58
C VAL A 84 -9.90 -10.17 6.10
N SER A 85 -10.02 -9.05 6.82
CA SER A 85 -10.23 -9.08 8.28
C SER A 85 -11.60 -9.67 8.66
N GLY A 86 -12.65 -9.42 7.88
CA GLY A 86 -13.97 -10.02 8.10
C GLY A 86 -13.98 -11.53 7.88
N MET A 87 -13.34 -12.02 6.82
CA MET A 87 -13.15 -13.46 6.59
C MET A 87 -12.34 -14.11 7.72
N ALA A 88 -11.27 -13.45 8.17
CA ALA A 88 -10.47 -13.94 9.29
C ALA A 88 -11.30 -14.02 10.60
N LEU A 89 -12.15 -13.02 10.85
CA LEU A 89 -13.08 -13.04 11.98
C LEU A 89 -14.10 -14.18 11.86
N ALA A 90 -14.61 -14.43 10.65
CA ALA A 90 -15.55 -15.53 10.39
C ALA A 90 -14.93 -16.92 10.59
N LEU A 91 -13.61 -17.06 10.43
CA LEU A 91 -12.87 -18.30 10.69
C LEU A 91 -12.36 -18.34 12.15
N ASN A 92 -13.30 -18.50 13.09
CA ASN A 92 -13.07 -18.61 14.54
C ASN A 92 -12.26 -17.44 15.14
N GLY A 93 -12.48 -16.21 14.64
CA GLY A 93 -11.84 -15.03 15.18
C GLY A 93 -10.32 -14.94 14.95
N MET A 94 -9.77 -15.67 13.97
CA MET A 94 -8.33 -15.64 13.73
C MET A 94 -7.86 -14.24 13.26
N SER A 95 -6.60 -13.93 13.55
CA SER A 95 -6.03 -12.66 13.10
C SER A 95 -5.85 -12.63 11.58
N ARG A 96 -5.96 -11.45 10.96
CA ARG A 96 -5.61 -11.25 9.54
C ARG A 96 -4.21 -11.77 9.20
N ARG A 97 -3.25 -11.60 10.12
CA ARG A 97 -1.87 -12.09 9.95
C ARG A 97 -1.82 -13.61 9.82
N THR A 98 -2.61 -14.32 10.63
CA THR A 98 -2.73 -15.79 10.57
C THR A 98 -3.30 -16.22 9.24
N LEU A 99 -4.40 -15.58 8.78
CA LEU A 99 -5.01 -15.86 7.48
C LEU A 99 -4.02 -15.63 6.33
N ILE A 100 -3.29 -14.50 6.33
CA ILE A 100 -2.26 -14.21 5.32
C ILE A 100 -1.15 -15.26 5.32
N ALA A 101 -0.74 -15.73 6.49
CA ALA A 101 0.28 -16.76 6.60
C ALA A 101 -0.20 -18.10 6.01
N ILE A 102 -1.45 -18.50 6.28
CA ILE A 102 -2.06 -19.70 5.68
C ILE A 102 -2.11 -19.57 4.15
N VAL A 103 -2.53 -18.42 3.64
CA VAL A 103 -2.74 -18.21 2.20
C VAL A 103 -1.42 -18.20 1.41
N ASN A 104 -0.34 -17.70 2.02
CA ASN A 104 0.97 -17.57 1.37
C ASN A 104 1.99 -18.62 1.83
N ASP A 105 1.55 -19.64 2.57
CA ASP A 105 2.42 -20.69 3.10
C ASP A 105 3.57 -20.16 3.99
N TYR A 106 3.34 -19.04 4.67
CA TYR A 106 4.32 -18.47 5.60
C TYR A 106 4.25 -19.16 6.96
N ALA A 107 5.40 -19.22 7.65
CA ALA A 107 5.42 -19.63 9.04
C ALA A 107 4.54 -18.71 9.88
N THR A 108 3.61 -19.27 10.65
CA THR A 108 2.61 -18.52 11.43
C THR A 108 3.17 -17.83 12.69
N GLY A 109 4.50 -17.75 12.84
CA GLY A 109 5.21 -17.38 14.07
C GLY A 109 5.34 -18.57 15.03
N GLY A 110 5.85 -18.38 16.24
CA GLY A 110 6.21 -19.44 17.21
C GLY A 110 5.11 -20.42 17.65
N SER A 111 3.93 -20.39 17.03
CA SER A 111 2.87 -21.40 17.11
C SER A 111 2.88 -22.38 15.92
N GLY A 112 4.00 -22.48 15.18
CA GLY A 112 4.15 -23.14 13.88
C GLY A 112 3.71 -24.60 13.74
N TYR A 113 3.20 -25.25 14.81
CA TYR A 113 2.58 -26.58 14.77
C TYR A 113 1.07 -26.57 15.08
N LYS A 114 0.50 -25.52 15.68
CA LYS A 114 -0.93 -25.43 16.04
C LYS A 114 -1.83 -24.99 14.88
N THR A 115 -1.24 -24.52 13.78
CA THR A 115 -1.96 -23.98 12.61
C THR A 115 -1.72 -24.79 11.34
N ALA A 116 -1.15 -26.00 11.44
CA ALA A 116 -1.03 -26.89 10.30
C ALA A 116 -2.42 -27.42 9.95
N LEU A 117 -3.17 -26.64 9.17
CA LEU A 117 -4.46 -27.07 8.63
C LEU A 117 -4.21 -28.18 7.59
N PRO A 118 -5.17 -29.10 7.41
CA PRO A 118 -5.13 -30.07 6.32
C PRO A 118 -4.97 -29.34 4.98
N GLN A 119 -4.27 -29.97 4.04
CA GLN A 119 -4.00 -29.36 2.74
C GLN A 119 -5.28 -28.90 2.03
N GLU A 120 -6.33 -29.72 2.07
CA GLU A 120 -7.61 -29.41 1.44
C GLU A 120 -8.27 -28.17 2.04
N VAL A 121 -8.28 -28.06 3.37
CA VAL A 121 -8.77 -26.87 4.08
C VAL A 121 -7.97 -25.63 3.67
N ALA A 122 -6.64 -25.72 3.67
CA ALA A 122 -5.78 -24.59 3.28
C ALA A 122 -6.05 -24.15 1.83
N LEU A 123 -6.28 -25.10 0.91
CA LEU A 123 -6.63 -24.81 -0.48
C LEU A 123 -7.98 -24.11 -0.61
N VAL A 124 -8.99 -24.51 0.15
CA VAL A 124 -10.31 -23.86 0.16
C VAL A 124 -10.21 -22.43 0.70
N ILE A 125 -9.48 -22.22 1.81
CA ILE A 125 -9.20 -20.87 2.34
C ILE A 125 -8.45 -20.01 1.31
N LYS A 126 -7.45 -20.56 0.62
CA LYS A 126 -6.71 -19.86 -0.45
C LYS A 126 -7.64 -19.41 -1.58
N LYS A 127 -8.54 -20.29 -2.04
CA LYS A 127 -9.52 -19.95 -3.08
C LYS A 127 -10.43 -18.81 -2.64
N ALA A 128 -11.01 -18.90 -1.45
CA ALA A 128 -11.85 -17.83 -0.89
C ALA A 128 -11.10 -16.50 -0.74
N TYR A 129 -9.82 -16.54 -0.34
CA TYR A 129 -8.98 -15.35 -0.29
C TYR A 129 -8.81 -14.69 -1.66
N ARG A 130 -8.57 -15.49 -2.71
CA ARG A 130 -8.43 -15.00 -4.08
C ARG A 130 -9.74 -14.42 -4.64
N ILE A 131 -10.91 -14.89 -4.20
CA ILE A 131 -12.19 -14.24 -4.53
C ILE A 131 -12.18 -12.76 -4.09
N MET A 132 -11.69 -12.46 -2.89
CA MET A 132 -11.62 -11.07 -2.42
C MET A 132 -10.63 -10.23 -3.23
N GLU A 133 -9.53 -10.82 -3.70
CA GLU A 133 -8.59 -10.14 -4.60
C GLU A 133 -9.23 -9.83 -5.95
N VAL A 134 -9.97 -10.79 -6.54
CA VAL A 134 -10.76 -10.57 -7.76
C VAL A 134 -11.80 -9.46 -7.56
N LEU A 135 -12.50 -9.44 -6.43
CA LEU A 135 -13.47 -8.38 -6.12
C LEU A 135 -12.78 -7.01 -5.96
N TRP A 136 -11.64 -6.97 -5.27
CA TRP A 136 -10.83 -5.75 -5.15
C TRP A 136 -10.39 -5.23 -6.52
N GLU A 137 -9.95 -6.10 -7.43
CA GLU A 137 -9.57 -5.74 -8.79
C GLU A 137 -10.78 -5.16 -9.55
N ASN A 138 -11.92 -5.86 -9.51
CA ASN A 138 -13.15 -5.40 -10.14
C ASN A 138 -13.59 -4.03 -9.62
N TYR A 139 -13.57 -3.81 -8.30
CA TYR A 139 -13.93 -2.52 -7.73
C TYR A 139 -12.93 -1.42 -8.12
N SER A 140 -11.63 -1.75 -8.21
CA SER A 140 -10.58 -0.83 -8.62
C SER A 140 -10.72 -0.44 -10.10
N GLN A 141 -10.90 -1.40 -11.01
CA GLN A 141 -11.05 -1.15 -12.44
C GLN A 141 -12.32 -0.36 -12.76
N ASN A 142 -13.42 -0.63 -12.04
CA ASN A 142 -14.71 0.02 -12.29
C ASN A 142 -14.92 1.33 -11.50
N GLY A 143 -13.88 1.86 -10.84
CA GLY A 143 -13.96 3.11 -10.08
C GLY A 143 -14.91 3.05 -8.88
N LYS A 144 -15.17 1.86 -8.34
CA LYS A 144 -16.04 1.61 -7.17
C LYS A 144 -15.27 1.58 -5.85
N ILE A 145 -13.99 1.96 -5.89
CA ILE A 145 -13.14 2.15 -4.73
C ILE A 145 -12.26 3.38 -4.97
N ASN A 146 -11.96 4.11 -3.90
CA ASN A 146 -10.99 5.21 -3.97
C ASN A 146 -9.62 4.65 -4.42
N PRO A 147 -8.94 5.23 -5.43
CA PRO A 147 -7.68 4.70 -5.93
C PRO A 147 -6.58 4.55 -4.87
N VAL A 148 -6.48 5.50 -3.92
CA VAL A 148 -5.48 5.44 -2.83
C VAL A 148 -5.78 4.27 -1.90
N MET A 149 -7.07 4.06 -1.57
CA MET A 149 -7.50 2.91 -0.79
C MET A 149 -7.27 1.60 -1.55
N GLY A 150 -7.55 1.57 -2.85
CA GLY A 150 -7.27 0.45 -3.73
C GLY A 150 -5.80 0.02 -3.64
N ILE A 151 -4.86 0.97 -3.80
CA ILE A 151 -3.41 0.70 -3.68
C ILE A 151 -3.06 0.20 -2.27
N PHE A 152 -3.59 0.82 -1.21
CA PHE A 152 -3.29 0.40 0.17
C PHE A 152 -3.76 -1.02 0.46
N LEU A 153 -4.96 -1.40 0.01
CA LEU A 153 -5.47 -2.76 0.12
C LEU A 153 -4.64 -3.74 -0.72
N GLY A 154 -4.30 -3.36 -1.95
CA GLY A 154 -3.40 -4.09 -2.85
C GLY A 154 -2.10 -4.49 -2.16
N LYS A 155 -1.42 -3.51 -1.57
CA LYS A 155 -0.14 -3.72 -0.88
C LYS A 155 -0.30 -4.58 0.38
N ASN A 156 -1.29 -4.27 1.21
CA ASN A 156 -1.38 -4.86 2.55
C ASN A 156 -1.96 -6.27 2.57
N ASN A 157 -2.85 -6.58 1.63
CA ASN A 157 -3.55 -7.86 1.60
C ASN A 157 -3.03 -8.76 0.49
N TYR A 158 -2.68 -8.23 -0.68
CA TYR A 158 -2.44 -9.04 -1.87
C TYR A 158 -0.97 -9.06 -2.32
N GLY A 159 -0.10 -8.31 -1.63
CA GLY A 159 1.35 -8.34 -1.87
C GLY A 159 1.81 -7.53 -3.06
N TYR A 160 0.97 -6.65 -3.62
CA TYR A 160 1.39 -5.71 -4.65
C TYR A 160 2.43 -4.72 -4.10
N GLN A 161 3.32 -4.24 -4.95
CA GLN A 161 4.37 -3.31 -4.57
C GLN A 161 4.58 -2.27 -5.67
N ASP A 162 4.81 -1.02 -5.27
CA ASP A 162 5.24 0.01 -6.21
C ASP A 162 6.75 -0.17 -6.44
N LYS A 163 7.15 -0.32 -7.71
CA LYS A 163 8.57 -0.37 -8.09
C LYS A 163 8.96 0.94 -8.75
N THR A 164 10.03 1.55 -8.27
CA THR A 164 10.66 2.73 -8.88
C THR A 164 12.08 2.35 -9.29
N GLU A 165 12.35 2.37 -10.59
CA GLU A 165 13.69 2.14 -11.13
C GLU A 165 14.41 3.49 -11.30
N TYR A 166 15.58 3.63 -10.67
CA TYR A 166 16.44 4.80 -10.85
C TYR A 166 17.60 4.42 -11.77
N VAL A 167 17.62 4.99 -12.97
CA VAL A 167 18.81 4.92 -13.82
C VAL A 167 19.81 5.93 -13.29
N VAL A 168 20.75 5.45 -12.48
CA VAL A 168 21.93 6.24 -12.10
C VAL A 168 22.87 6.20 -13.29
N THR A 169 22.87 7.23 -14.11
CA THR A 169 23.93 7.42 -15.10
C THR A 169 25.19 7.82 -14.33
N PRO A 170 26.25 7.00 -14.34
CA PRO A 170 27.50 7.38 -13.72
C PRO A 170 27.97 8.67 -14.39
N ASN A 171 28.22 9.71 -13.61
CA ASN A 171 28.91 10.89 -14.10
C ASN A 171 30.36 10.46 -14.32
N VAL A 172 30.64 9.90 -15.50
CA VAL A 172 32.02 9.58 -15.91
C VAL A 172 32.67 10.94 -16.17
N GLN A 173 33.11 11.60 -15.11
CA GLN A 173 34.12 12.64 -15.23
C GLN A 173 35.32 11.91 -15.84
N GLN A 174 35.56 12.11 -17.14
CA GLN A 174 36.79 11.66 -17.74
C GLN A 174 37.91 12.35 -16.97
N ASP A 175 38.85 11.57 -16.43
CA ASP A 175 40.07 12.10 -15.78
C ASP A 175 40.88 13.04 -16.69
N ASN A 176 40.53 13.12 -17.98
CA ASN A 176 41.13 13.99 -18.98
C ASN A 176 40.72 15.47 -18.89
N ASP A 177 39.72 15.85 -18.08
CA ASP A 177 39.29 17.25 -17.92
C ASP A 177 39.92 17.96 -16.73
N TYR A 178 40.81 17.30 -15.98
CA TYR A 178 41.54 17.94 -14.91
C TYR A 178 42.84 18.57 -15.44
N ASP A 179 42.83 19.90 -15.56
CA ASP A 179 44.04 20.69 -15.71
C ASP A 179 44.97 20.42 -14.51
N PRO A 180 46.22 19.95 -14.71
CA PRO A 180 47.17 19.66 -13.63
C PRO A 180 47.33 20.78 -12.60
N ASP A 181 47.17 22.04 -13.03
CA ASP A 181 47.26 23.20 -12.15
C ASP A 181 46.04 23.33 -11.22
N SER A 182 44.84 22.95 -11.68
CA SER A 182 43.62 22.88 -10.85
C SER A 182 43.66 21.75 -9.81
N ILE A 183 44.46 20.71 -10.06
CA ILE A 183 44.71 19.64 -9.08
C ILE A 183 45.69 20.15 -8.03
N ARG A 184 46.77 20.82 -8.46
CA ARG A 184 47.77 21.42 -7.57
C ARG A 184 47.14 22.39 -6.57
N GLU A 185 46.30 23.33 -7.01
CA GLU A 185 45.65 24.29 -6.10
C GLU A 185 44.83 23.62 -4.98
N ARG A 186 44.19 22.47 -5.26
CA ARG A 186 43.43 21.73 -4.23
C ARG A 186 44.32 21.10 -3.15
N TYR A 187 45.58 20.78 -3.46
CA TYR A 187 46.51 20.15 -2.52
C TYR A 187 47.56 21.11 -1.94
N LEU A 188 47.74 22.30 -2.52
CA LEU A 188 48.67 23.33 -2.03
C LEU A 188 48.05 24.23 -0.94
N ILE A 189 46.75 24.17 -0.71
CA ILE A 189 46.10 24.92 0.38
C ILE A 189 46.40 24.29 1.76
N ASP A 190 46.81 23.02 1.81
CA ASP A 190 46.98 22.28 3.07
C ASP A 190 48.45 22.25 3.59
N SER A 191 49.39 22.92 2.92
CA SER A 191 50.82 22.87 3.26
C SER A 191 51.42 24.18 3.77
N ASN A 192 50.63 25.24 3.94
CA ASN A 192 51.13 26.56 4.36
C ASN A 192 50.68 27.01 5.76
N ASP A 193 50.02 26.17 6.56
CA ASP A 193 49.50 26.55 7.90
C ASP A 193 50.03 25.70 9.08
N SER A 194 51.16 25.00 8.92
CA SER A 194 51.86 24.39 10.07
C SER A 194 53.37 24.55 9.95
N ASP A 195 53.89 25.62 10.56
CA ASP A 195 55.12 25.67 11.37
C ASP A 195 55.84 27.02 11.25
N SER A 196 55.39 28.01 12.03
CA SER A 196 56.27 29.07 12.53
C SER A 196 55.70 29.68 13.80
N GLU A 197 56.00 29.09 14.96
CA GLU A 197 56.15 29.82 16.24
C GLU A 197 56.68 28.86 17.30
N ASN A 198 58.00 28.85 17.50
CA ASN A 198 58.67 28.56 18.76
C ASN A 198 60.15 28.97 18.64
N ASP A 199 60.46 30.19 19.08
CA ASP A 199 61.74 30.58 19.67
C ASP A 199 61.50 31.73 20.67
#